data_AF-A0A848YIY0-F1
#
_entry.id   AF-A0A848YIY0-F1
#
_cell.length_a   1.000
_cell.length_b   1.000
_cell.length_c   1.000
_cell.angle_alpha   90.00
_cell.angle_beta   90.00
_cell.angle_gamma   90.00
#
_symmetry.space_group_name_H-M   'P 1'
#
loop_
_entity.id
_entity.type
_entity.pdbx_description
1 polymer ?
#
loop_
_entity_poly.entity_id
_entity_poly.type
_entity_poly.pdbx_seq_one_letter_code
_entity_poly.pdbx_strand_id
1 'polypeptide(L)'
;MAAAAIFPVLPSCIPLKTIEAKVPLKSNEIKNAAVLWYSQTGNTQKCGKVLAKTLEKNGIKVVYGDLRDIDKSTASNVDLIVIGSPVVFYYDTPGEHRGRW
;
A
#
# COMPACT_ATOMS: atom_id res chain seq x y z
N MET A 1 6.46 -40.79 32.56
CA MET A 1 7.39 -39.77 32.04
C MET A 1 6.93 -39.39 30.65
N ALA A 2 6.48 -38.14 30.45
CA ALA A 2 6.09 -37.63 29.13
C ALA A 2 7.24 -36.77 28.60
N ALA A 3 7.73 -37.07 27.41
CA ALA A 3 8.76 -36.29 26.73
C ALA A 3 8.09 -35.19 25.89
N ALA A 4 8.39 -33.93 26.18
CA ALA A 4 7.94 -32.79 25.40
C ALA A 4 8.84 -32.63 24.16
N ALA A 5 8.23 -32.66 22.97
CA ALA A 5 8.91 -32.38 21.72
C ALA A 5 9.06 -30.86 21.55
N ILE A 6 10.30 -30.40 21.32
CA ILE A 6 10.63 -28.99 21.11
C ILE A 6 10.79 -28.79 19.60
N PHE A 7 9.89 -28.03 18.97
CA PHE A 7 10.01 -27.67 17.57
C PHE A 7 10.97 -26.48 17.40
N PRO A 8 11.97 -26.54 16.50
CA PRO A 8 12.83 -25.41 16.23
C PRO A 8 12.05 -24.33 15.45
N VAL A 9 11.89 -23.16 16.05
CA VAL A 9 11.41 -21.96 15.36
C VAL A 9 12.58 -21.36 14.57
N LEU A 10 12.58 -21.49 13.25
CA LEU A 10 13.56 -20.80 12.42
C LEU A 10 13.11 -19.34 12.21
N PRO A 11 13.94 -18.34 12.55
CA PRO A 11 13.65 -16.95 12.23
C PRO A 11 13.70 -16.76 10.71
N SER A 12 12.56 -16.45 10.09
CA SER A 12 12.46 -16.14 8.66
C SER A 12 12.95 -14.71 8.39
N CYS A 13 14.20 -14.41 8.76
CA CYS A 13 14.85 -13.16 8.36
C CYS A 13 15.34 -13.34 6.93
N ILE A 14 14.44 -13.16 5.95
CA ILE A 14 14.82 -13.05 4.55
C ILE A 14 15.42 -11.66 4.35
N PRO A 15 16.70 -11.52 3.97
CA PRO A 15 17.24 -10.23 3.58
C PRO A 15 16.54 -9.79 2.29
N LEU A 16 15.58 -8.88 2.44
CA LEU A 16 14.95 -8.22 1.30
C LEU A 16 16.03 -7.42 0.58
N LYS A 17 16.41 -7.88 -0.61
CA LYS A 17 17.34 -7.18 -1.49
C LYS A 17 16.66 -5.88 -1.92
N THR A 18 17.17 -4.74 -1.44
CA THR A 18 16.64 -3.42 -1.78
C THR A 18 16.63 -3.26 -3.30
N ILE A 19 15.46 -2.97 -3.87
CA ILE A 19 15.33 -2.63 -5.28
C ILE A 19 15.99 -1.27 -5.45
N GLU A 20 17.13 -1.23 -6.15
CA GLU A 20 17.79 0.04 -6.44
C GLU A 20 16.95 0.84 -7.44
N ALA A 21 16.69 2.10 -7.09
CA ALA A 21 15.93 2.99 -7.95
C ALA A 21 16.75 3.26 -9.23
N LYS A 22 16.19 2.89 -10.38
CA LYS A 22 16.81 3.13 -11.71
C LYS A 22 16.97 4.62 -12.02
N VAL A 23 16.24 5.48 -11.33
CA VAL A 23 16.29 6.93 -11.47
C VAL A 23 16.79 7.52 -10.15
N PRO A 24 17.77 8.44 -10.17
CA PRO A 24 18.23 9.10 -8.97
C PRO A 24 17.05 9.82 -8.29
N LEU A 25 16.88 9.55 -6.98
CA LEU A 25 15.87 10.24 -6.19
C LEU A 25 16.19 11.73 -6.16
N LYS A 26 15.19 12.57 -6.48
CA LYS A 26 15.35 14.02 -6.36
C LYS A 26 15.59 14.35 -4.88
N SER A 27 16.72 14.99 -4.58
CA SER A 27 17.10 15.39 -3.21
C SER A 27 16.37 16.65 -2.72
N ASN A 28 15.36 17.12 -3.45
CA ASN A 28 14.60 18.31 -3.05
C ASN A 28 13.66 17.99 -1.89
N GLU A 29 13.39 18.99 -1.07
CA GLU A 29 12.33 18.92 -0.07
C GLU A 29 10.99 18.59 -0.74
N ILE A 30 10.26 17.63 -0.18
CA ILE A 30 8.93 17.22 -0.65
C ILE A 30 7.96 18.34 -0.29
N LYS A 31 7.47 19.09 -1.29
CA LYS A 31 6.53 20.19 -1.08
C LYS A 31 5.10 19.82 -1.44
N ASN A 32 4.94 18.92 -2.42
CA ASN A 32 3.64 18.48 -2.90
C ASN A 32 3.54 16.95 -2.86
N ALA A 33 2.47 16.44 -2.25
CA ALA A 33 2.19 15.01 -2.17
C ALA A 33 0.79 14.68 -2.69
N ALA A 34 0.64 13.50 -3.29
CA ALA A 34 -0.65 12.90 -3.59
C ALA A 34 -0.88 11.69 -2.68
N VAL A 35 -2.02 11.64 -1.99
CA VAL A 35 -2.45 10.47 -1.20
C VAL A 35 -3.72 9.91 -1.82
N LEU A 36 -3.56 8.84 -2.59
CA LEU A 36 -4.63 8.21 -3.33
C LEU A 36 -5.02 6.91 -2.66
N TRP A 37 -6.30 6.56 -2.71
CA TRP A 37 -6.75 5.24 -2.27
C TRP A 37 -7.71 4.64 -3.27
N TYR A 38 -7.63 3.33 -3.44
CA TYR A 38 -8.79 2.56 -3.86
C TYR A 38 -9.47 2.03 -2.59
N SER A 39 -10.80 2.05 -2.49
CA SER A 39 -11.47 1.58 -1.28
C SER A 39 -12.86 1.02 -1.59
N GLN A 40 -13.08 -0.26 -1.25
CA GLN A 40 -14.38 -0.90 -1.39
C GLN A 40 -15.27 -0.69 -0.14
N THR A 41 -14.71 -0.87 1.05
CA THR A 41 -15.45 -0.84 2.33
C THR A 41 -15.12 0.37 3.22
N GLY A 42 -14.29 1.30 2.74
CA GLY A 42 -13.97 2.55 3.43
C GLY A 42 -12.75 2.49 4.37
N ASN A 43 -12.17 1.31 4.62
CA ASN A 43 -11.03 1.21 5.53
C ASN A 43 -9.77 1.91 4.99
N THR A 44 -9.41 1.62 3.74
CA THR A 44 -8.27 2.24 3.06
C THR A 44 -8.45 3.77 2.94
N GLN A 45 -9.68 4.24 2.75
CA GLN A 45 -10.01 5.67 2.76
C GLN A 45 -9.70 6.33 4.11
N LYS A 46 -10.04 5.69 5.25
CA LYS A 46 -9.74 6.22 6.58
C LYS A 46 -8.22 6.36 6.78
N CYS A 47 -7.45 5.33 6.41
CA CYS A 47 -6.00 5.37 6.48
C CYS A 47 -5.43 6.48 5.58
N GLY A 48 -5.89 6.60 4.34
CA GLY A 48 -5.49 7.65 3.41
C GLY A 48 -5.75 9.05 3.95
N LYS A 49 -6.91 9.29 4.57
CA LYS A 49 -7.23 10.56 5.23
C LYS A 49 -6.30 10.90 6.38
N VAL A 50 -5.99 9.92 7.24
CA VAL A 50 -5.05 10.12 8.37
C VAL A 50 -3.66 10.47 7.85
N LEU A 51 -3.18 9.73 6.84
CA LEU A 51 -1.89 9.99 6.22
C LEU A 51 -1.83 11.39 5.60
N ALA A 52 -2.87 11.78 4.85
CA ALA A 52 -2.95 13.11 4.26
C ALA A 52 -2.90 14.20 5.33
N LYS A 53 -3.66 14.08 6.42
CA LYS A 53 -3.64 15.06 7.52
C LYS A 53 -2.29 15.12 8.21
N THR A 54 -1.58 14.01 8.34
CA THR A 54 -0.23 13.98 8.91
C THR A 54 0.78 14.70 8.00
N LEU A 55 0.70 14.50 6.68
CA LEU A 55 1.55 15.20 5.73
C LEU A 55 1.25 16.72 5.69
N GLU A 56 -0.03 17.11 5.72
CA GLU A 56 -0.44 18.51 5.83
C GLU A 56 0.11 19.18 7.10
N LYS A 57 0.09 18.48 8.24
CA LYS A 57 0.66 18.96 9.51
C LYS A 57 2.17 19.21 9.43
N ASN A 58 2.88 18.50 8.55
CA ASN A 58 4.31 18.69 8.29
C ASN A 58 4.59 19.80 7.27
N GLY A 59 3.58 20.58 6.86
CA GLY A 59 3.73 21.69 5.92
C GLY A 59 3.75 21.26 4.45
N ILE A 60 3.40 20.00 4.15
CA ILE A 60 3.35 19.47 2.79
C ILE A 60 1.97 19.75 2.20
N LYS A 61 1.90 20.27 0.97
CA LYS A 61 0.62 20.41 0.28
C LYS A 61 0.17 19.04 -0.22
N VAL A 62 -1.00 18.59 0.23
CA VAL A 62 -1.50 17.25 -0.10
C VAL A 62 -2.76 17.34 -0.96
N VAL A 63 -2.79 16.61 -2.06
CA VAL A 63 -4.02 16.27 -2.78
C VAL A 63 -4.39 14.85 -2.43
N TYR A 64 -5.63 14.60 -2.03
CA TYR A 64 -6.07 13.27 -1.63
C TYR A 64 -7.45 12.92 -2.18
N GLY A 65 -7.68 11.64 -2.47
CA GLY A 65 -8.95 11.20 -3.06
C GLY A 65 -8.99 9.72 -3.44
N ASP A 66 -10.16 9.30 -3.93
CA ASP A 66 -10.29 7.99 -4.56
C ASP A 66 -9.52 7.97 -5.87
N LEU A 67 -8.77 6.90 -6.11
CA LEU A 67 -7.97 6.72 -7.33
C LEU A 67 -8.84 6.77 -8.59
N ARG A 68 -10.13 6.43 -8.49
CA ARG A 68 -11.10 6.51 -9.60
C ARG A 68 -11.51 7.94 -9.96
N ASP A 69 -11.45 8.85 -9.00
CA ASP A 69 -11.97 10.21 -9.13
C ASP A 69 -10.86 11.26 -9.37
N ILE A 70 -9.59 10.87 -9.21
CA ILE A 70 -8.43 11.75 -9.37
C ILE A 70 -7.99 11.79 -10.83
N ASP A 71 -7.90 12.99 -11.40
CA ASP A 71 -7.37 13.20 -12.74
C ASP A 71 -5.86 12.92 -12.81
N LYS A 72 -5.42 12.32 -13.92
CA LYS A 72 -4.02 11.93 -14.16
C LYS A 72 -3.05 13.12 -14.13
N SER A 73 -3.51 14.34 -14.42
CA SER A 73 -2.69 15.55 -14.33
C SER A 73 -2.21 15.84 -12.90
N THR A 74 -2.96 15.39 -11.90
CA THR A 74 -2.61 15.53 -10.47
C THR A 74 -1.31 14.77 -10.14
N ALA A 75 -1.08 13.62 -10.77
CA ALA A 75 0.10 12.79 -10.55
C ALA A 75 1.38 13.38 -11.18
N SER A 76 1.25 14.32 -12.13
CA SER A 76 2.40 14.87 -12.87
C SER A 76 3.13 16.00 -12.13
N ASN A 77 2.49 16.60 -11.11
CA ASN A 77 2.99 17.80 -10.41
C ASN A 77 3.33 17.56 -8.93
N VAL A 78 3.47 16.31 -8.50
CA VAL A 78 3.76 15.96 -7.11
C VAL A 78 5.14 15.34 -6.95
N ASP A 79 5.78 15.62 -5.82
CA ASP A 79 7.11 15.12 -5.47
C ASP A 79 7.01 13.74 -4.80
N LEU A 80 5.85 13.44 -4.22
CA LEU A 80 5.54 12.19 -3.53
C LEU A 80 4.15 11.69 -3.92
N ILE A 81 4.03 10.40 -4.24
CA ILE A 81 2.75 9.73 -4.42
C ILE A 81 2.68 8.57 -3.43
N VAL A 82 1.61 8.54 -2.63
CA VAL A 82 1.26 7.40 -1.79
C VAL A 82 -0.06 6.82 -2.29
N ILE A 83 -0.06 5.53 -2.59
CA ILE A 83 -1.26 4.83 -3.06
C ILE A 83 -1.58 3.71 -2.07
N GLY A 84 -2.75 3.83 -1.43
CA GLY A 84 -3.34 2.76 -0.64
C GLY A 84 -4.27 1.91 -1.50
N SER A 85 -4.07 0.60 -1.53
CA SER A 85 -5.08 -0.34 -2.03
C SER A 85 -5.55 -1.19 -0.86
N PRO A 86 -6.84 -1.58 -0.79
CA PRO A 86 -7.20 -2.71 0.04
C PRO A 86 -6.35 -3.91 -0.40
N VAL A 87 -6.01 -4.76 0.56
CA VAL A 87 -5.61 -6.12 0.22
C VAL A 87 -6.80 -6.74 -0.49
N VAL A 88 -6.62 -7.00 -1.78
CA VAL A 88 -7.58 -7.68 -2.62
C VAL A 88 -7.76 -9.07 -2.01
N PHE A 89 -8.90 -9.30 -1.36
CA PHE A 89 -9.24 -10.60 -0.76
C PHE A 89 -9.67 -11.53 -1.90
N TYR A 90 -8.70 -12.01 -2.68
CA TYR A 90 -8.92 -13.07 -3.67
C TYR A 90 -8.01 -14.25 -3.32
N TYR A 91 -8.56 -15.10 -2.47
CA TYR A 91 -8.40 -16.55 -2.54
C TYR A 91 -9.75 -17.26 -2.44
N ASP A 92 -10.85 -16.62 -2.87
CA ASP A 92 -11.97 -17.39 -3.42
C ASP A 92 -11.82 -17.36 -4.93
N THR A 93 -10.92 -18.19 -5.43
CA THR A 93 -11.09 -18.77 -6.77
C THR A 93 -12.32 -19.67 -6.66
N PRO A 94 -13.47 -19.39 -7.32
CA PRO A 94 -14.49 -20.43 -7.46
C PRO A 94 -13.97 -21.46 -8.48
N GLY A 95 -13.04 -22.28 -8.02
CA GLY A 95 -12.48 -23.41 -8.74
C GLY A 95 -12.98 -24.69 -8.10
N GLU A 96 -14.22 -25.06 -8.37
CA GLU A 96 -14.59 -26.46 -8.53
C GLU A 96 -15.83 -26.51 -9.41
N HIS A 97 -15.61 -26.66 -10.71
CA HIS A 97 -16.61 -27.21 -11.61
C HIS A 97 -16.99 -28.60 -11.08
N ARG A 98 -18.01 -28.66 -10.24
CA ARG A 98 -18.65 -29.91 -9.82
C ARG A 98 -19.23 -30.56 -11.07
N GLY A 99 -18.52 -31.59 -11.55
CA GLY A 99 -18.87 -32.35 -12.74
C GLY A 99 -20.32 -32.83 -12.73
N ARG A 100 -20.99 -32.63 -13.87
CA ARG A 100 -22.14 -33.41 -14.32
C ARG A 100 -21.98 -33.64 -15.83
N TRP A 101 -21.25 -34.70 -16.16
CA TRP A 101 -21.55 -35.63 -17.23
C TRP A 101 -21.31 -37.02 -16.65
#